data_AF-A0A432XP85-F1
#
_entry.id   AF-A0A432XP85-F1
#
_cell.length_a   1.000
_cell.length_b   1.000
_cell.length_c   1.000
_cell.angle_alpha   90.00
_cell.angle_beta   90.00
_cell.angle_gamma   90.00
#
_symmetry.space_group_name_H-M   'P 1'
#
loop_
_entity.id
_entity.type
_entity.pdbx_description
1 polymer ?
#
loop_
_entity_poly.entity_id
_entity_poly.type
_entity_poly.pdbx_seq_one_letter_code
_entity_poly.pdbx_strand_id
1 'polypeptide(L)'
;MNFFKSNNSLFDDDEVFGKTGSEYKSEFKPWHKPRKQLIRDWQWLDQIKRILERSSYNYVDTVNYFGLPGGDLLDVNFLRRELKGSSSFKGKKLGVHGFVDSVYDYGAAQVSLTKLLDTEDISGNSKVDQFKFEELANARSEAWNRIKKFGNYHFINLDFCNSAIKASSLRAIYLLLSHQMAHLTGTPWLFCLTTRLNRGGEVEGIVTKFERIITEYLKHQPVSQKVEDCFSEIYEAFKTSEALSSVERESDFNTLLQISLVLWVIKESYKHEHEVELVSSFKYKIDFYSDVSDMHSFVFRFYKEDVTQADSLGLVEGVKEKRDLSFSQFQSATKAIDKISTSLDVDKHLSENKADLLKYAQQTVELLKECGYETGEYYNKMKEYGYDFD
;
A
#
# COMPACT_ATOMS: atom_id res chain seq x y z
N MET A 1 41.99 -46.38 46.62
CA MET A 1 40.72 -45.82 46.14
C MET A 1 40.97 -44.39 45.69
N ASN A 2 40.38 -44.00 44.55
CA ASN A 2 40.63 -42.80 43.73
C ASN A 2 41.98 -42.75 42.99
N PHE A 3 41.94 -43.06 41.68
CA PHE A 3 42.64 -42.33 40.62
C PHE A 3 42.19 -42.87 39.25
N PHE A 4 40.95 -42.54 38.84
CA PHE A 4 40.58 -42.48 37.44
C PHE A 4 39.78 -41.19 37.23
N LYS A 5 40.48 -40.14 36.84
CA LYS A 5 39.88 -38.95 36.22
C LYS A 5 39.51 -39.34 34.80
N SER A 6 38.23 -39.52 34.51
CA SER A 6 37.73 -39.58 33.14
C SER A 6 37.39 -38.15 32.69
N ASN A 7 37.98 -37.76 31.56
CA ASN A 7 37.64 -36.56 30.80
C ASN A 7 36.13 -36.49 30.53
N ASN A 8 35.46 -35.48 31.10
CA ASN A 8 34.16 -34.99 30.62
C ASN A 8 34.32 -33.49 30.30
N SER A 9 35.02 -33.18 29.21
CA SER A 9 35.05 -31.84 28.60
C SER A 9 34.63 -31.94 27.13
N LEU A 10 33.49 -32.58 26.87
CA LEU A 10 32.98 -32.81 25.52
C LEU A 10 31.61 -32.18 25.25
N PHE A 11 31.13 -31.33 26.15
CA PHE A 11 29.98 -30.47 25.91
C PHE A 11 30.26 -29.13 26.60
N ASP A 12 30.48 -28.09 25.81
CA ASP A 12 30.24 -26.73 26.29
C ASP A 12 28.72 -26.64 26.50
N ASP A 13 28.30 -26.58 27.76
CA ASP A 13 26.88 -26.39 28.10
C ASP A 13 26.32 -25.07 27.51
N ASP A 14 27.21 -24.18 27.05
CA ASP A 14 26.90 -22.94 26.31
C ASP A 14 26.58 -23.14 24.82
N GLU A 15 26.84 -24.32 24.21
CA GLU A 15 26.41 -24.65 22.84
C GLU A 15 25.02 -25.29 22.80
N VAL A 16 24.55 -25.87 23.91
CA VAL A 16 23.25 -26.57 24.00
C VAL A 16 22.11 -25.63 24.43
N PHE A 17 22.43 -24.56 25.16
CA PHE A 17 21.50 -23.47 25.44
C PHE A 17 21.86 -22.27 24.59
N GLY A 18 21.28 -22.18 23.39
CA GLY A 18 21.46 -21.06 22.49
C GLY A 18 21.35 -19.73 23.26
N LYS A 19 22.38 -18.89 23.17
CA LYS A 19 22.39 -17.54 23.73
C LYS A 19 21.09 -16.83 23.39
N THR A 20 20.17 -16.75 24.34
CA THR A 20 18.99 -15.89 24.29
C THR A 20 19.40 -14.46 24.66
N GLY A 21 20.40 -13.93 23.95
CA GLY A 21 20.57 -12.48 23.86
C GLY A 21 19.54 -12.00 22.86
N SER A 22 18.37 -11.54 23.30
CA SER A 22 17.53 -10.72 22.43
C SER A 22 18.29 -9.42 22.20
N GLU A 23 19.07 -9.33 21.12
CA GLU A 23 19.56 -8.05 20.63
C GLU A 23 18.32 -7.24 20.26
N TYR A 24 17.93 -6.33 21.16
CA TYR A 24 16.85 -5.40 20.91
C TYR A 24 17.22 -4.50 19.73
N LYS A 25 16.29 -4.32 18.80
CA LYS A 25 16.47 -3.39 17.69
C LYS A 25 16.32 -1.96 18.24
N SER A 26 17.34 -1.13 18.07
CA SER A 26 17.35 0.26 18.56
C SER A 26 17.25 1.31 17.45
N GLU A 27 17.37 0.92 16.18
CA GLU A 27 17.33 1.85 15.05
C GLU A 27 15.89 2.07 14.54
N PHE A 28 15.38 3.31 14.67
CA PHE A 28 14.07 3.70 14.14
C PHE A 28 14.13 4.09 12.66
N LYS A 29 13.35 3.38 11.84
CA LYS A 29 13.28 3.58 10.39
C LYS A 29 12.17 4.57 10.00
N PRO A 30 12.17 5.12 8.76
CA PRO A 30 11.17 6.12 8.34
C PRO A 30 9.71 5.68 8.49
N TRP A 31 9.41 4.38 8.39
CA TRP A 31 8.07 3.82 8.59
C TRP A 31 7.63 3.67 10.06
N HIS A 32 8.53 3.99 11.00
CA HIS A 32 8.27 4.06 12.45
C HIS A 32 7.85 5.46 12.90
N LYS A 33 7.66 6.42 11.99
CA LYS A 33 7.25 7.78 12.36
C LYS A 33 5.73 7.85 12.62
N PRO A 34 5.24 8.73 13.52
CA PRO A 34 3.81 8.85 13.86
C PRO A 34 2.88 9.01 12.66
N ARG A 35 3.32 9.73 11.62
CA ARG A 35 2.55 9.93 10.38
C ARG A 35 2.15 8.63 9.69
N LYS A 36 3.03 7.61 9.74
CA LYS A 36 2.75 6.30 9.11
C LYS A 36 1.76 5.51 9.94
N GLN A 37 1.78 5.67 11.25
CA GLN A 37 0.76 5.09 12.12
C GLN A 37 -0.62 5.73 11.91
N LEU A 38 -0.68 7.05 11.67
CA LEU A 38 -1.93 7.72 11.26
C LEU A 38 -2.44 7.16 9.92
N ILE A 39 -1.57 7.02 8.91
CA ILE A 39 -1.94 6.43 7.60
C ILE A 39 -2.49 5.00 7.77
N ARG A 40 -1.83 4.16 8.58
CA ARG A 40 -2.30 2.81 8.90
C ARG A 40 -3.72 2.83 9.46
N ASP A 41 -4.00 3.70 10.43
CA ASP A 41 -5.31 3.79 11.10
C ASP A 41 -6.38 4.43 10.20
N TRP A 42 -6.17 5.69 9.79
CA TRP A 42 -7.19 6.49 9.12
C TRP A 42 -7.41 6.15 7.66
N GLN A 43 -6.38 5.61 7.00
CA GLN A 43 -6.43 5.35 5.57
C GLN A 43 -6.54 3.86 5.27
N TRP A 44 -5.68 3.01 5.83
CA TRP A 44 -5.70 1.58 5.47
C TRP A 44 -6.78 0.81 6.24
N LEU A 45 -6.75 0.89 7.57
CA LEU A 45 -7.66 0.14 8.44
C LEU A 45 -9.12 0.56 8.26
N ASP A 46 -9.41 1.88 8.22
CA ASP A 46 -10.76 2.39 7.97
C ASP A 46 -11.34 1.83 6.67
N GLN A 47 -10.56 1.84 5.58
CA GLN A 47 -11.04 1.34 4.29
C GLN A 47 -11.23 -0.17 4.28
N ILE A 48 -10.34 -0.93 4.94
CA ILE A 48 -10.51 -2.38 5.11
C ILE A 48 -11.79 -2.67 5.89
N LYS A 49 -12.01 -2.02 7.04
CA LYS A 49 -13.23 -2.22 7.84
C LYS A 49 -14.50 -1.97 7.01
N ARG A 50 -14.53 -0.90 6.22
CA ARG A 50 -15.66 -0.57 5.33
C ARG A 50 -15.92 -1.61 4.24
N ILE A 51 -14.89 -2.23 3.66
CA ILE A 51 -15.13 -3.28 2.66
C ILE A 51 -15.60 -4.58 3.32
N LEU A 52 -15.10 -4.90 4.52
CA LEU A 52 -15.48 -6.10 5.27
C LEU A 52 -16.93 -6.06 5.77
N GLU A 53 -17.50 -4.87 5.95
CA GLU A 53 -18.92 -4.68 6.30
C GLU A 53 -19.87 -5.00 5.15
N ARG A 54 -19.38 -5.19 3.92
CA ARG A 54 -20.22 -5.52 2.77
C ARG A 54 -20.65 -6.98 2.80
N SER A 55 -21.87 -7.25 2.32
CA SER A 55 -22.45 -8.59 2.28
C SER A 55 -21.63 -9.60 1.48
N SER A 56 -20.88 -9.17 0.46
CA SER A 56 -19.98 -10.04 -0.31
C SER A 56 -18.84 -10.63 0.53
N TYR A 57 -18.51 -10.04 1.68
CA TYR A 57 -17.52 -10.58 2.62
C TYR A 57 -18.12 -11.56 3.63
N ASN A 58 -19.44 -11.79 3.65
CA ASN A 58 -20.04 -12.77 4.56
C ASN A 58 -19.53 -14.19 4.31
N TYR A 59 -19.20 -14.51 3.07
CA TYR A 59 -18.71 -15.83 2.62
C TYR A 59 -17.18 -15.90 2.46
N VAL A 60 -16.47 -14.85 2.86
CA VAL A 60 -15.00 -14.80 2.80
C VAL A 60 -14.44 -15.22 4.16
N ASP A 61 -13.88 -16.42 4.25
CA ASP A 61 -13.25 -16.92 5.48
C ASP A 61 -11.85 -16.35 5.72
N THR A 62 -11.14 -16.02 4.63
CA THR A 62 -9.78 -15.47 4.70
C THR A 62 -9.69 -14.16 3.93
N VAL A 63 -9.34 -13.09 4.64
CA VAL A 63 -9.04 -11.79 4.03
C VAL A 63 -7.57 -11.78 3.61
N ASN A 64 -7.33 -12.10 2.35
CA ASN A 64 -5.99 -12.09 1.75
C ASN A 64 -5.41 -10.68 1.58
N TYR A 65 -4.18 -10.50 2.08
CA TYR A 65 -3.34 -9.31 1.99
C TYR A 65 -2.11 -9.59 1.12
N PHE A 66 -1.77 -8.66 0.23
CA PHE A 66 -0.47 -8.59 -0.42
C PHE A 66 0.25 -7.29 -0.08
N GLY A 67 1.56 -7.32 0.16
CA GLY A 67 2.30 -6.06 0.29
C GLY A 67 3.82 -6.19 0.34
N LEU A 68 4.45 -5.09 0.76
CA LEU A 68 5.90 -4.94 0.93
C LEU A 68 6.25 -4.73 2.42
N PRO A 69 6.01 -5.73 3.29
CA PRO A 69 5.87 -5.51 4.73
C PRO A 69 7.20 -5.32 5.50
N GLY A 70 8.35 -5.45 4.83
CA GLY A 70 9.68 -5.39 5.45
C GLY A 70 9.94 -6.53 6.45
N GLY A 71 11.05 -6.45 7.20
CA GLY A 71 11.46 -7.51 8.14
C GLY A 71 10.61 -7.63 9.40
N ASP A 72 9.96 -6.56 9.82
CA ASP A 72 9.20 -6.54 11.08
C ASP A 72 7.71 -6.84 10.89
N LEU A 73 7.25 -6.90 9.63
CA LEU A 73 5.84 -7.08 9.29
C LEU A 73 4.92 -6.09 10.03
N LEU A 74 5.40 -4.85 10.19
CA LEU A 74 4.79 -3.86 11.07
C LEU A 74 3.33 -3.58 10.68
N ASP A 75 3.07 -3.43 9.38
CA ASP A 75 1.74 -3.20 8.83
C ASP A 75 0.81 -4.40 9.08
N VAL A 76 1.33 -5.62 8.98
CA VAL A 76 0.58 -6.85 9.20
C VAL A 76 0.22 -7.00 10.67
N ASN A 77 1.19 -6.79 11.57
CA ASN A 77 0.97 -6.81 13.02
C ASN A 77 -0.11 -5.80 13.42
N PHE A 78 -0.01 -4.56 12.90
CA PHE A 78 -1.02 -3.54 13.12
C PHE A 78 -2.41 -3.98 12.63
N LEU A 79 -2.53 -4.36 11.35
CA LEU A 79 -3.82 -4.74 10.77
C LEU A 79 -4.45 -5.92 11.51
N ARG A 80 -3.66 -6.94 11.84
CA ARG A 80 -4.11 -8.09 12.62
C ARG A 80 -4.67 -7.64 13.97
N ARG A 81 -3.89 -6.87 14.75
CA ARG A 81 -4.29 -6.39 16.07
C ARG A 81 -5.63 -5.66 16.03
N GLU A 82 -5.78 -4.74 15.08
CA GLU A 82 -6.96 -3.88 14.98
C GLU A 82 -8.18 -4.59 14.35
N LEU A 83 -7.97 -5.55 13.44
CA LEU A 83 -9.04 -6.33 12.83
C LEU A 83 -9.60 -7.38 13.78
N LYS A 84 -8.76 -8.01 14.62
CA LYS A 84 -9.19 -9.02 15.60
C LYS A 84 -10.31 -8.51 16.52
N GLY A 85 -10.29 -7.22 16.86
CA GLY A 85 -11.33 -6.58 17.69
C GLY A 85 -12.61 -6.20 16.94
N SER A 86 -12.66 -6.35 15.62
CA SER A 86 -13.77 -5.89 14.79
C SER A 86 -14.84 -6.97 14.57
N SER A 87 -16.11 -6.58 14.66
CA SER A 87 -17.24 -7.47 14.38
C SER A 87 -17.28 -7.98 12.94
N SER A 88 -16.85 -7.16 11.96
CA SER A 88 -16.84 -7.53 10.54
C SER A 88 -15.73 -8.54 10.18
N PHE A 89 -14.76 -8.73 11.08
CA PHE A 89 -13.68 -9.71 10.94
C PHE A 89 -13.90 -10.98 11.79
N LYS A 90 -14.97 -11.03 12.59
CA LYS A 90 -15.24 -12.16 13.49
C LYS A 90 -15.33 -13.48 12.72
N GLY A 91 -14.55 -14.47 13.14
CA GLY A 91 -14.50 -15.79 12.52
C GLY A 91 -13.71 -15.86 11.21
N LYS A 92 -13.09 -14.75 10.78
CA LYS A 92 -12.23 -14.69 9.60
C LYS A 92 -10.75 -14.79 10.01
N LYS A 93 -9.90 -15.10 9.03
CA LYS A 93 -8.44 -15.10 9.16
C LYS A 93 -7.81 -14.08 8.23
N LEU A 94 -6.64 -13.57 8.60
CA LEU A 94 -5.82 -12.73 7.73
C LEU A 94 -4.82 -13.64 6.99
N GLY A 95 -4.91 -13.68 5.66
CA GLY A 95 -3.94 -14.38 4.82
C GLY A 95 -2.87 -13.41 4.38
N VAL A 96 -1.61 -13.61 4.79
CA VAL A 96 -0.52 -12.66 4.51
C VAL A 96 0.35 -13.19 3.38
N HIS A 97 0.52 -12.40 2.33
CA HIS A 97 1.55 -12.62 1.31
C HIS A 97 2.42 -11.38 1.18
N GLY A 98 3.72 -11.49 1.40
CA GLY A 98 4.63 -10.36 1.32
C GLY A 98 5.83 -10.64 0.44
N PHE A 99 6.32 -9.61 -0.26
CA PHE A 99 7.65 -9.63 -0.86
C PHE A 99 8.62 -8.78 -0.06
N VAL A 100 9.82 -9.33 0.14
CA VAL A 100 10.95 -8.65 0.78
C VAL A 100 12.19 -8.85 -0.08
N ASP A 101 12.88 -7.76 -0.40
CA ASP A 101 14.04 -7.77 -1.30
C ASP A 101 15.30 -8.31 -0.59
N SER A 102 15.61 -7.75 0.58
CA SER A 102 16.87 -8.03 1.26
C SER A 102 16.86 -9.39 1.97
N VAL A 103 17.97 -10.12 1.91
CA VAL A 103 18.16 -11.40 2.63
C VAL A 103 17.99 -11.21 4.15
N TYR A 104 18.51 -10.09 4.66
CA TYR A 104 18.42 -9.75 6.08
C TYR A 104 16.97 -9.52 6.53
N ASP A 105 16.24 -8.65 5.83
CA ASP A 105 14.83 -8.40 6.15
C ASP A 105 13.99 -9.66 5.91
N TYR A 106 14.33 -10.49 4.92
CA TYR A 106 13.65 -11.76 4.69
C TYR A 106 13.79 -12.70 5.89
N GLY A 107 15.00 -12.88 6.43
CA GLY A 107 15.22 -13.67 7.63
C GLY A 107 14.43 -13.13 8.84
N ALA A 108 14.45 -11.81 9.05
CA ALA A 108 13.65 -11.17 10.09
C ALA A 108 12.14 -11.38 9.87
N ALA A 109 11.67 -11.27 8.63
CA ALA A 109 10.27 -11.47 8.27
C ALA A 109 9.82 -12.91 8.51
N GLN A 110 10.66 -13.92 8.25
CA GLN A 110 10.33 -15.31 8.55
C GLN A 110 10.14 -15.54 10.05
N VAL A 111 11.02 -14.98 10.89
CA VAL A 111 10.89 -15.07 12.36
C VAL A 111 9.62 -14.38 12.83
N SER A 112 9.35 -13.16 12.33
CA SER A 112 8.14 -12.40 12.66
C SER A 112 6.86 -13.13 12.20
N LEU A 113 6.88 -13.71 11.00
CA LEU A 113 5.76 -14.47 10.45
C LEU A 113 5.50 -15.75 11.25
N THR A 114 6.53 -16.45 11.70
CA THR A 114 6.37 -17.68 12.51
C THR A 114 5.56 -17.38 13.78
N LYS A 115 5.89 -16.28 14.47
CA LYS A 115 5.12 -15.84 15.65
C LYS A 115 3.67 -15.49 15.32
N LEU A 116 3.41 -14.94 14.13
CA LEU A 116 2.07 -14.62 13.65
C LEU A 116 1.27 -15.91 13.33
N LEU A 117 1.91 -16.91 12.73
CA LEU A 117 1.29 -18.18 12.37
C LEU A 117 0.84 -19.00 13.59
N ASP A 118 1.44 -18.78 14.76
CA ASP A 118 1.02 -19.37 16.04
C ASP A 118 -0.32 -18.81 16.56
N THR A 119 -0.90 -17.83 15.88
CA THR A 119 -2.14 -17.17 16.28
C THR A 119 -3.33 -17.62 15.43
N GLU A 120 -4.50 -17.79 16.04
CA GLU A 120 -5.68 -18.35 15.37
C GLU A 120 -6.25 -17.46 14.26
N ASP A 121 -5.98 -16.16 14.34
CA ASP A 121 -6.48 -15.12 13.44
C ASP A 121 -5.62 -14.90 12.19
N ILE A 122 -4.51 -15.65 12.05
CA ILE A 122 -3.69 -15.70 10.84
C ILE A 122 -3.95 -17.02 10.10
N SER A 123 -4.03 -16.94 8.77
CA SER A 123 -4.18 -18.13 7.94
C SER A 123 -2.85 -18.89 7.83
N GLY A 124 -2.89 -20.21 7.96
CA GLY A 124 -1.69 -21.07 7.87
C GLY A 124 -1.02 -21.10 6.50
N ASN A 125 -1.67 -20.59 5.45
CA ASN A 125 -1.06 -20.42 4.13
C ASN A 125 -0.28 -19.10 3.98
N SER A 126 -0.22 -18.28 5.03
CA SER A 126 0.50 -17.02 5.04
C SER A 126 2.00 -17.23 4.84
N LYS A 127 2.63 -16.37 4.04
CA LYS A 127 4.03 -16.47 3.65
C LYS A 127 4.63 -15.12 3.30
N VAL A 128 5.92 -15.01 3.52
CA VAL A 128 6.75 -13.95 2.94
C VAL A 128 7.74 -14.63 2.02
N ASP A 129 7.92 -14.10 0.82
CA ASP A 129 8.84 -14.61 -0.18
C ASP A 129 9.93 -13.56 -0.47
N GLN A 130 11.16 -14.03 -0.76
CA GLN A 130 12.27 -13.14 -1.06
C GLN A 130 12.28 -12.79 -2.55
N PHE A 131 11.67 -11.66 -2.91
CA PHE A 131 11.65 -11.14 -4.28
C PHE A 131 11.68 -9.62 -4.27
N LYS A 132 12.28 -9.04 -5.31
CA LYS A 132 12.01 -7.64 -5.66
C LYS A 132 10.63 -7.54 -6.28
N PHE A 133 9.88 -6.50 -5.95
CA PHE A 133 8.56 -6.28 -6.54
C PHE A 133 8.63 -6.19 -8.08
N GLU A 134 9.68 -5.55 -8.60
CA GLU A 134 9.95 -5.39 -10.02
C GLU A 134 10.09 -6.71 -10.79
N GLU A 135 10.34 -7.84 -10.12
CA GLU A 135 10.37 -9.15 -10.77
C GLU A 135 9.02 -9.56 -11.36
N LEU A 136 7.92 -8.95 -10.87
CA LEU A 136 6.59 -9.11 -11.46
C LEU A 136 6.49 -8.44 -12.84
N ALA A 137 7.46 -7.61 -13.26
CA ALA A 137 7.50 -7.07 -14.61
C ALA A 137 7.72 -8.16 -15.69
N ASN A 138 8.28 -9.32 -15.29
CA ASN A 138 8.45 -10.50 -16.13
C ASN A 138 7.38 -11.55 -15.78
N ALA A 139 6.36 -11.71 -16.63
CA ALA A 139 5.25 -12.64 -16.43
C ALA A 139 5.64 -14.13 -16.27
N ARG A 140 6.90 -14.50 -16.55
CA ARG A 140 7.45 -15.86 -16.39
C ARG A 140 8.33 -16.02 -15.14
N SER A 141 8.44 -14.99 -14.30
CA SER A 141 9.27 -15.04 -13.09
C SER A 141 8.69 -16.00 -12.04
N GLU A 142 9.55 -16.47 -11.14
CA GLU A 142 9.11 -17.29 -10.01
C GLU A 142 8.20 -16.50 -9.05
N ALA A 143 8.42 -15.19 -8.92
CA ALA A 143 7.52 -14.29 -8.20
C ALA A 143 6.06 -14.42 -8.70
N TRP A 144 5.84 -14.56 -10.01
CA TRP A 144 4.50 -14.79 -10.55
C TRP A 144 3.91 -16.16 -10.20
N ASN A 145 4.74 -17.20 -10.14
CA ASN A 145 4.30 -18.51 -9.68
C ASN A 145 3.84 -18.42 -8.21
N ARG A 146 4.53 -17.63 -7.38
CA ARG A 146 4.14 -17.38 -5.99
C ARG A 146 2.84 -16.61 -5.85
N ILE A 147 2.63 -15.58 -6.68
CA ILE A 147 1.37 -14.81 -6.71
C ILE A 147 0.20 -15.72 -7.08
N LYS A 148 0.31 -16.45 -8.19
CA LYS A 148 -0.75 -17.35 -8.67
C LYS A 148 -1.08 -18.47 -7.68
N LYS A 149 -0.06 -19.00 -7.01
CA LYS A 149 -0.24 -20.07 -6.01
C LYS A 149 -0.96 -19.58 -4.74
N PHE A 150 -0.77 -18.33 -4.35
CA PHE A 150 -1.44 -17.78 -3.16
C PHE A 150 -2.91 -17.45 -3.45
N GLY A 151 -3.20 -16.92 -4.65
CA GLY A 151 -4.55 -16.60 -5.10
C GLY A 151 -4.85 -15.09 -5.07
N ASN A 152 -6.14 -14.76 -5.08
CA ASN A 152 -6.63 -13.38 -5.16
C ASN A 152 -6.45 -12.64 -3.83
N TYR A 153 -6.21 -11.32 -3.91
CA TYR A 153 -6.08 -10.45 -2.74
C TYR A 153 -7.31 -9.57 -2.52
N HIS A 154 -7.65 -9.31 -1.27
CA HIS A 154 -8.68 -8.34 -0.90
C HIS A 154 -8.08 -6.97 -0.56
N PHE A 155 -6.82 -6.96 -0.10
CA PHE A 155 -6.07 -5.77 0.25
C PHE A 155 -4.65 -5.86 -0.30
N ILE A 156 -4.30 -5.02 -1.27
CA ILE A 156 -2.94 -4.91 -1.84
C ILE A 156 -2.33 -3.60 -1.32
N ASN A 157 -1.25 -3.64 -0.56
CA ASN A 157 -0.54 -2.44 -0.06
C ASN A 157 0.90 -2.37 -0.58
N LEU A 158 1.13 -1.52 -1.56
CA LEU A 158 2.46 -1.25 -2.10
C LEU A 158 2.99 0.06 -1.51
N ASP A 159 3.80 -0.07 -0.46
CA ASP A 159 4.44 1.06 0.21
C ASP A 159 5.89 1.22 -0.28
N PHE A 160 6.07 1.98 -1.36
CA PHE A 160 7.40 2.24 -1.90
C PHE A 160 8.10 3.34 -1.10
N CYS A 161 9.29 3.03 -0.57
CA CYS A 161 10.16 4.04 0.05
C CYS A 161 10.69 5.09 -0.94
N ASN A 162 10.66 4.77 -2.24
CA ASN A 162 11.13 5.62 -3.34
C ASN A 162 10.03 5.80 -4.39
N SER A 163 10.33 6.49 -5.49
CA SER A 163 9.36 6.63 -6.58
C SER A 163 9.09 5.30 -7.27
N ALA A 164 7.80 4.95 -7.36
CA ALA A 164 7.27 3.87 -8.19
C ALA A 164 7.13 4.29 -9.67
N ILE A 165 7.39 5.55 -10.02
CA ILE A 165 7.38 6.05 -11.40
C ILE A 165 8.68 5.62 -12.10
N LYS A 166 8.80 4.30 -12.28
CA LYS A 166 9.88 3.62 -12.99
C LYS A 166 9.25 2.61 -13.94
N ALA A 167 9.90 2.36 -15.07
CA ALA A 167 9.34 1.49 -16.10
C ALA A 167 9.08 0.07 -15.59
N SER A 168 9.99 -0.48 -14.79
CA SER A 168 9.85 -1.81 -14.17
C SER A 168 8.74 -1.85 -13.11
N SER A 169 8.70 -0.88 -12.19
CA SER A 169 7.72 -0.83 -11.11
C SER A 169 6.31 -0.59 -11.65
N LEU A 170 6.12 0.36 -12.58
CA LEU A 170 4.81 0.57 -13.23
C LEU A 170 4.36 -0.66 -14.02
N ARG A 171 5.28 -1.37 -14.70
CA ARG A 171 4.95 -2.62 -15.40
C ARG A 171 4.56 -3.72 -14.43
N ALA A 172 5.25 -3.86 -13.30
CA ALA A 172 4.90 -4.81 -12.24
C ALA A 172 3.53 -4.50 -11.62
N ILE A 173 3.25 -3.22 -11.31
CA ILE A 173 1.92 -2.76 -10.85
C ILE A 173 0.85 -3.11 -11.89
N TYR A 174 1.07 -2.74 -13.15
CA TYR A 174 0.13 -3.03 -14.23
C TYR A 174 -0.22 -4.52 -14.32
N LEU A 175 0.80 -5.38 -14.36
CA LEU A 175 0.59 -6.82 -14.48
C LEU A 175 -0.11 -7.41 -13.24
N LEU A 176 0.23 -6.94 -12.04
CA LEU A 176 -0.44 -7.33 -10.80
C LEU A 176 -1.93 -6.94 -10.82
N LEU A 177 -2.24 -5.68 -11.15
CA LEU A 177 -3.63 -5.19 -11.20
C LEU A 177 -4.42 -5.90 -12.30
N SER A 178 -3.84 -6.08 -13.51
CA SER A 178 -4.50 -6.82 -14.59
C SER A 178 -4.78 -8.27 -14.20
N HIS A 179 -3.87 -8.93 -13.50
CA HIS A 179 -4.10 -10.28 -12.98
C HIS A 179 -5.23 -10.29 -11.96
N GLN A 180 -5.19 -9.38 -10.98
CA GLN A 180 -6.20 -9.27 -9.93
C GLN A 180 -7.61 -9.01 -10.51
N MET A 181 -7.73 -8.06 -11.43
CA MET A 181 -8.98 -7.75 -12.13
C MET A 181 -9.49 -8.91 -13.00
N ALA A 182 -8.60 -9.72 -13.57
CA ALA A 182 -9.03 -10.86 -14.37
C ALA A 182 -9.64 -12.01 -13.52
N HIS A 183 -9.35 -12.07 -12.21
CA HIS A 183 -9.68 -13.23 -11.39
C HIS A 183 -10.62 -12.92 -10.20
N LEU A 184 -10.79 -11.66 -9.81
CA LEU A 184 -11.67 -11.29 -8.69
C LEU A 184 -12.89 -10.50 -9.17
N THR A 185 -14.04 -11.16 -9.22
CA THR A 185 -15.37 -10.58 -9.49
C THR A 185 -16.29 -10.77 -8.27
N GLY A 186 -17.37 -10.00 -8.19
CA GLY A 186 -18.38 -10.12 -7.13
C GLY A 186 -17.97 -9.59 -5.75
N THR A 187 -16.66 -9.46 -5.48
CA THR A 187 -16.12 -8.98 -4.21
C THR A 187 -15.24 -7.73 -4.44
N PRO A 188 -15.54 -6.59 -3.80
CA PRO A 188 -14.72 -5.40 -3.93
C PRO A 188 -13.40 -5.58 -3.19
N TRP A 189 -12.34 -5.00 -3.73
CA TRP A 189 -11.00 -5.09 -3.17
C TRP A 189 -10.30 -3.74 -3.20
N LEU A 190 -9.20 -3.64 -2.47
CA LEU A 190 -8.48 -2.40 -2.24
C LEU A 190 -7.05 -2.49 -2.78
N PHE A 191 -6.61 -1.41 -3.42
CA PHE A 191 -5.25 -1.18 -3.83
C PHE A 191 -4.74 0.10 -3.17
N CYS A 192 -3.75 -0.04 -2.29
CA CYS A 192 -3.01 1.05 -1.69
C CYS A 192 -1.67 1.20 -2.39
N LEU A 193 -1.35 2.44 -2.75
CA LEU A 193 -0.07 2.82 -3.32
C LEU A 193 0.48 4.00 -2.55
N THR A 194 1.60 3.81 -1.87
CA THR A 194 2.42 4.90 -1.32
C THR A 194 3.67 5.03 -2.17
N THR A 195 3.96 6.22 -2.69
CA THR A 195 5.10 6.45 -3.58
C THR A 195 5.59 7.89 -3.49
N ARG A 196 6.88 8.07 -3.77
CA ARG A 196 7.44 9.40 -4.00
C ARG A 196 7.09 9.92 -5.40
N LEU A 197 6.65 11.17 -5.48
CA LEU A 197 6.44 11.92 -6.72
C LEU A 197 7.43 13.08 -6.72
N ASN A 198 8.36 13.08 -7.67
CA ASN A 198 9.34 14.14 -7.85
C ASN A 198 9.94 14.09 -9.26
N ARG A 199 10.67 15.14 -9.62
CA ARG A 199 11.45 15.26 -10.85
C ARG A 199 12.74 14.42 -10.77
N GLY A 200 12.60 13.10 -10.73
CA GLY A 200 13.72 12.14 -10.76
C GLY A 200 14.20 11.80 -12.18
N GLY A 201 15.48 11.46 -12.35
CA GLY A 201 16.07 11.18 -13.68
C GLY A 201 15.50 9.97 -14.45
N GLU A 202 14.84 9.02 -13.78
CA GLU A 202 14.23 7.84 -14.43
C GLU A 202 12.81 8.12 -15.00
N VAL A 203 12.34 9.37 -14.89
CA VAL A 203 10.94 9.76 -15.10
C VAL A 203 10.68 10.30 -16.50
N GLU A 204 11.71 10.73 -17.26
CA GLU A 204 11.55 11.48 -18.52
C GLU A 204 10.68 10.76 -19.58
N GLY A 205 10.94 9.47 -19.85
CA GLY A 205 10.13 8.69 -20.80
C GLY A 205 8.72 8.34 -20.29
N ILE A 206 8.48 8.45 -18.98
CA ILE A 206 7.18 8.20 -18.35
C ILE A 206 6.35 9.50 -18.34
N VAL A 207 6.99 10.66 -18.15
CA VAL A 207 6.38 12.00 -18.18
C VAL A 207 5.62 12.20 -19.48
N THR A 208 6.22 11.88 -20.63
CA THR A 208 5.53 12.00 -21.92
C THR A 208 4.29 11.10 -22.01
N LYS A 209 4.29 9.93 -21.36
CA LYS A 209 3.12 9.05 -21.34
C LYS A 209 2.03 9.60 -20.42
N PHE A 210 2.42 10.18 -19.29
CA PHE A 210 1.52 10.84 -18.36
C PHE A 210 0.89 12.10 -18.96
N GLU A 211 1.67 12.88 -19.71
CA GLU A 211 1.20 14.02 -20.49
C GLU A 211 0.11 13.62 -21.50
N ARG A 212 0.29 12.49 -22.20
CA ARG A 212 -0.74 11.95 -23.10
C ARG A 212 -2.02 11.60 -22.35
N ILE A 213 -1.91 10.98 -21.17
CA ILE A 213 -3.06 10.58 -20.35
C ILE A 213 -3.82 11.82 -19.90
N ILE A 214 -3.15 12.80 -19.28
CA ILE A 214 -3.84 14.00 -18.79
C ILE A 214 -4.46 14.78 -19.95
N THR A 215 -3.75 14.94 -21.07
CA THR A 215 -4.26 15.62 -22.27
C THR A 215 -5.49 14.94 -22.86
N GLU A 216 -5.52 13.61 -22.88
CA GLU A 216 -6.69 12.86 -23.33
C GLU A 216 -7.91 13.12 -22.44
N TYR A 217 -7.73 13.07 -21.12
CA TYR A 217 -8.80 13.31 -20.17
C TYR A 217 -9.29 14.77 -20.19
N LEU A 218 -8.41 15.74 -20.37
CA LEU A 218 -8.76 17.16 -20.46
C LEU A 218 -9.57 17.51 -21.72
N LYS A 219 -9.66 16.63 -22.72
CA LYS A 219 -10.61 16.80 -23.85
C LYS A 219 -12.06 16.64 -23.43
N HIS A 220 -12.32 16.04 -22.28
CA HIS A 220 -13.66 15.82 -21.76
C HIS A 220 -14.03 16.94 -20.78
N GLN A 221 -15.05 17.73 -21.13
CA GLN A 221 -15.42 18.95 -20.40
C GLN A 221 -15.63 18.75 -18.88
N PRO A 222 -16.29 17.67 -18.39
CA PRO A 222 -16.45 17.48 -16.94
C PRO A 222 -15.14 17.28 -16.19
N VAL A 223 -14.12 16.75 -16.87
CA VAL A 223 -12.80 16.51 -16.27
C VAL A 223 -11.96 17.78 -16.33
N SER A 224 -11.92 18.47 -17.48
CA SER A 224 -11.18 19.73 -17.59
C SER A 224 -11.71 20.79 -16.65
N GLN A 225 -13.04 20.97 -16.57
CA GLN A 225 -13.64 21.89 -15.61
C GLN A 225 -13.26 21.54 -14.17
N LYS A 226 -13.26 20.26 -13.82
CA LYS A 226 -12.91 19.84 -12.46
C LYS A 226 -11.43 20.11 -12.13
N VAL A 227 -10.52 19.89 -13.08
CA VAL A 227 -9.10 20.24 -12.89
C VAL A 227 -8.95 21.75 -12.72
N GLU A 228 -9.61 22.55 -13.55
CA GLU A 228 -9.59 24.01 -13.46
C GLU A 228 -10.16 24.52 -12.12
N ASP A 229 -11.30 23.97 -11.68
CA ASP A 229 -11.94 24.33 -10.41
C ASP A 229 -11.05 24.03 -9.19
N CYS A 230 -10.36 22.88 -9.20
CA CYS A 230 -9.57 22.41 -8.07
C CYS A 230 -8.11 22.89 -8.09
N PHE A 231 -7.57 23.18 -9.28
CA PHE A 231 -6.14 23.39 -9.52
C PHE A 231 -5.90 24.47 -10.59
N SER A 232 -6.60 25.60 -10.51
CA SER A 232 -6.60 26.66 -11.52
C SER A 232 -5.20 27.09 -11.97
N GLU A 233 -4.30 27.39 -11.03
CA GLU A 233 -2.92 27.78 -11.35
C GLU A 233 -2.15 26.69 -12.10
N ILE A 234 -2.30 25.44 -11.67
CA ILE A 234 -1.61 24.28 -12.27
C ILE A 234 -2.18 23.98 -13.66
N TYR A 235 -3.49 24.14 -13.84
CA TYR A 235 -4.16 23.98 -15.12
C TYR A 235 -3.67 25.00 -16.15
N GLU A 236 -3.57 26.27 -15.76
CA GLU A 236 -3.01 27.32 -16.62
C GLU A 236 -1.51 27.11 -16.89
N ALA A 237 -0.74 26.73 -15.87
CA ALA A 237 0.67 26.39 -16.04
C ALA A 237 0.86 25.22 -17.04
N PHE A 238 0.03 24.19 -16.95
CA PHE A 238 0.07 23.07 -17.89
C PHE A 238 -0.33 23.46 -19.31
N LYS A 239 -1.37 24.29 -19.49
CA LYS A 239 -1.82 24.77 -20.81
C LYS A 239 -0.80 25.65 -21.52
N THR A 240 -0.07 26.45 -20.77
CA THR A 240 0.93 27.39 -21.29
C THR A 240 2.30 26.73 -21.48
N SER A 241 2.53 25.59 -20.84
CA SER A 241 3.75 24.79 -21.00
C SER A 241 3.74 24.02 -22.30
N GLU A 242 4.90 23.93 -22.96
CA GLU A 242 5.08 23.10 -24.16
C GLU A 242 5.04 21.59 -23.86
N ALA A 243 5.41 21.21 -22.63
CA ALA A 243 5.45 19.82 -22.17
C ALA A 243 5.27 19.77 -20.65
N LEU A 244 4.83 18.62 -20.13
CA LEU A 244 4.71 18.40 -18.68
C LEU A 244 6.06 18.59 -17.95
N SER A 245 7.17 18.23 -18.60
CA SER A 245 8.52 18.44 -18.08
C SER A 245 8.90 19.91 -17.94
N SER A 246 8.22 20.84 -18.62
CA SER A 246 8.56 22.26 -18.62
C SER A 246 7.94 23.04 -17.45
N VAL A 247 7.08 22.40 -16.64
CA VAL A 247 6.45 23.03 -15.47
C VAL A 247 7.49 23.33 -14.38
N GLU A 248 7.78 24.60 -14.14
CA GLU A 248 8.90 25.02 -13.30
C GLU A 248 8.71 24.73 -11.80
N ARG A 249 7.51 24.97 -11.25
CA ARG A 249 7.23 24.74 -9.83
C ARG A 249 7.17 23.24 -9.54
N GLU A 250 8.03 22.75 -8.67
CA GLU A 250 8.08 21.32 -8.30
C GLU A 250 6.76 20.83 -7.68
N SER A 251 6.07 21.67 -6.90
CA SER A 251 4.75 21.38 -6.34
C SER A 251 3.70 21.11 -7.42
N ASP A 252 3.73 21.88 -8.51
CA ASP A 252 2.78 21.79 -9.62
C ASP A 252 3.10 20.55 -10.44
N PHE A 253 4.38 20.32 -10.72
CA PHE A 253 4.85 19.12 -11.39
C PHE A 253 4.43 17.86 -10.62
N ASN A 254 4.62 17.82 -9.30
CA ASN A 254 4.20 16.70 -8.45
C ASN A 254 2.69 16.49 -8.47
N THR A 255 1.92 17.58 -8.45
CA THR A 255 0.45 17.50 -8.55
C THR A 255 0.00 16.95 -9.90
N LEU A 256 0.65 17.36 -11.00
CA LEU A 256 0.37 16.82 -12.33
C LEU A 256 0.76 15.35 -12.46
N LEU A 257 1.89 14.92 -11.86
CA LEU A 257 2.24 13.51 -11.75
C LEU A 257 1.21 12.71 -10.94
N GLN A 258 0.73 13.28 -9.82
CA GLN A 258 -0.31 12.69 -8.98
C GLN A 258 -1.60 12.48 -9.76
N ILE A 259 -2.10 13.52 -10.43
CA ILE A 259 -3.30 13.44 -11.29
C ILE A 259 -3.08 12.39 -12.38
N SER A 260 -1.95 12.43 -13.08
CA SER A 260 -1.66 11.50 -14.18
C SER A 260 -1.61 10.04 -13.74
N LEU A 261 -0.99 9.75 -12.60
CA LEU A 261 -0.91 8.41 -12.04
C LEU A 261 -2.30 7.87 -11.66
N VAL A 262 -3.13 8.70 -11.02
CA VAL A 262 -4.50 8.34 -10.65
C VAL A 262 -5.37 8.11 -11.89
N LEU A 263 -5.29 8.99 -12.89
CA LEU A 263 -6.00 8.83 -14.17
C LEU A 263 -5.55 7.58 -14.93
N TRP A 264 -4.26 7.23 -14.87
CA TRP A 264 -3.74 5.99 -15.46
C TRP A 264 -4.38 4.76 -14.81
N VAL A 265 -4.43 4.68 -13.47
CA VAL A 265 -5.10 3.58 -12.77
C VAL A 265 -6.57 3.50 -13.15
N ILE A 266 -7.27 4.64 -13.20
CA ILE A 266 -8.68 4.69 -13.62
C ILE A 266 -8.84 4.15 -15.03
N LYS A 267 -8.05 4.64 -15.98
CA LYS A 267 -8.12 4.22 -17.38
C LYS A 267 -7.91 2.72 -17.56
N GLU A 268 -6.89 2.15 -16.92
CA GLU A 268 -6.63 0.71 -17.02
C GLU A 268 -7.73 -0.11 -16.34
N SER A 269 -8.31 0.38 -15.23
CA SER A 269 -9.42 -0.32 -14.55
C SER A 269 -10.63 -0.48 -15.46
N TYR A 270 -11.05 0.61 -16.12
CA TYR A 270 -12.21 0.61 -17.01
C TYR A 270 -11.98 -0.21 -18.29
N LYS A 271 -10.74 -0.26 -18.79
CA LYS A 271 -10.36 -1.18 -19.88
C LYS A 271 -10.54 -2.65 -19.50
N HIS A 272 -10.40 -2.99 -18.22
CA HIS A 272 -10.66 -4.31 -17.66
C HIS A 272 -12.08 -4.46 -17.09
N GLU A 273 -12.99 -3.54 -17.42
CA GLU A 273 -14.39 -3.53 -16.98
C GLU A 273 -14.57 -3.55 -15.46
N HIS A 274 -13.64 -2.91 -14.76
CA HIS A 274 -13.73 -2.68 -13.33
C HIS A 274 -14.12 -1.23 -13.05
N GLU A 275 -15.14 -1.06 -12.23
CA GLU A 275 -15.37 0.22 -11.58
C GLU A 275 -14.25 0.46 -10.56
N VAL A 276 -13.76 1.70 -10.51
CA VAL A 276 -12.73 2.10 -9.56
C VAL A 276 -13.03 3.47 -8.99
N GLU A 277 -12.73 3.64 -7.71
CA GLU A 277 -12.89 4.88 -6.97
C GLU A 277 -11.65 5.15 -6.12
N LEU A 278 -11.10 6.37 -6.21
CA LEU A 278 -10.09 6.84 -5.26
C LEU A 278 -10.82 7.24 -3.97
N VAL A 279 -10.79 6.35 -2.97
CA VAL A 279 -11.54 6.51 -1.71
C VAL A 279 -10.78 7.32 -0.67
N SER A 280 -9.46 7.34 -0.73
CA SER A 280 -8.61 8.15 0.16
C SER A 280 -7.30 8.58 -0.53
N SER A 281 -6.81 9.77 -0.20
CA SER A 281 -5.58 10.37 -0.73
C SER A 281 -4.92 11.22 0.34
N PHE A 282 -3.72 10.83 0.78
CA PHE A 282 -2.93 11.53 1.80
C PHE A 282 -1.59 11.95 1.20
N LYS A 283 -0.97 13.00 1.75
CA LYS A 283 0.38 13.44 1.38
C LYS A 283 1.21 13.80 2.61
N TYR A 284 2.51 13.64 2.52
CA TYR A 284 3.47 14.01 3.55
C TYR A 284 4.87 14.19 2.95
N LYS A 285 5.80 14.69 3.75
CA LYS A 285 7.18 14.98 3.35
C LYS A 285 8.11 13.85 3.80
N ILE A 286 9.06 13.44 2.95
CA ILE A 286 10.16 12.56 3.40
C ILE A 286 11.04 13.30 4.41
N ASP A 287 11.39 14.53 4.07
CA ASP A 287 12.20 15.43 4.87
C ASP A 287 11.32 16.59 5.38
N PHE A 288 11.25 16.75 6.70
CA PHE A 288 10.48 17.83 7.32
C PHE A 288 11.01 19.22 6.98
N TYR A 289 12.27 19.32 6.58
CA TYR A 289 12.88 20.57 6.15
C TYR A 289 12.59 20.94 4.69
N SER A 290 11.93 20.05 3.93
CA SER A 290 11.47 20.37 2.57
C SER A 290 10.12 21.10 2.63
N ASP A 291 9.92 22.08 1.74
CA ASP A 291 8.62 22.72 1.57
C ASP A 291 7.64 21.90 0.71
N VAL A 292 8.12 20.85 0.05
CA VAL A 292 7.32 20.07 -0.90
C VAL A 292 6.95 18.73 -0.31
N SER A 293 5.65 18.48 -0.18
CA SER A 293 5.12 17.14 0.10
C SER A 293 5.31 16.28 -1.13
N ASP A 294 6.25 15.33 -1.05
CA ASP A 294 6.69 14.49 -2.17
C ASP A 294 6.32 13.02 -1.98
N MET A 295 5.77 12.63 -0.84
CA MET A 295 5.17 11.30 -0.63
C MET A 295 3.66 11.38 -0.70
N HIS A 296 3.08 10.51 -1.52
CA HIS A 296 1.65 10.42 -1.72
C HIS A 296 1.18 8.99 -1.44
N SER A 297 0.09 8.87 -0.69
CA SER A 297 -0.55 7.59 -0.36
C SER A 297 -1.98 7.59 -0.84
N PHE A 298 -2.29 6.68 -1.75
CA PHE A 298 -3.59 6.52 -2.40
C PHE A 298 -4.25 5.23 -1.96
N VAL A 299 -5.57 5.24 -1.85
CA VAL A 299 -6.38 4.03 -1.71
C VAL A 299 -7.45 4.00 -2.79
N PHE A 300 -7.38 2.99 -3.64
CA PHE A 300 -8.35 2.73 -4.68
C PHE A 300 -9.22 1.55 -4.28
N ARG A 301 -10.54 1.68 -4.47
CA ARG A 301 -11.49 0.58 -4.34
C ARG A 301 -11.92 0.14 -5.72
N PHE A 302 -11.74 -1.15 -5.99
CA PHE A 302 -12.11 -1.79 -7.24
C PHE A 302 -13.33 -2.68 -7.04
N TYR A 303 -14.18 -2.76 -8.05
CA TYR A 303 -15.31 -3.68 -8.08
C TYR A 303 -15.71 -4.03 -9.50
N LYS A 304 -16.00 -5.31 -9.73
CA LYS A 304 -16.67 -5.81 -10.93
C LYS A 304 -17.81 -6.70 -10.50
N GLU A 305 -19.01 -6.41 -11.01
CA GLU A 305 -20.17 -7.27 -10.76
C GLU A 305 -19.91 -8.66 -11.35
N ASP A 306 -20.33 -9.69 -10.62
CA ASP A 306 -20.33 -11.05 -11.13
C ASP A 306 -21.56 -11.23 -12.04
N VAL A 307 -21.31 -11.32 -13.35
CA VAL A 307 -22.36 -11.38 -14.37
C VAL A 307 -22.21 -12.65 -15.19
N THR A 308 -23.26 -13.47 -15.19
CA THR A 308 -23.39 -14.60 -16.09
C THR A 308 -23.59 -14.12 -17.52
N GLN A 309 -22.73 -14.55 -18.44
CA GLN A 309 -22.89 -14.25 -19.86
C GLN A 309 -23.86 -15.24 -20.52
N ALA A 310 -24.61 -14.78 -21.53
CA ALA A 310 -25.42 -15.66 -22.35
C ALA A 310 -24.51 -16.69 -23.05
N ASP A 311 -24.94 -17.95 -23.05
CA ASP A 311 -24.35 -18.94 -23.90
C ASP A 311 -24.79 -18.73 -25.36
N SER A 312 -24.02 -19.27 -26.29
CA SER A 312 -24.27 -19.11 -27.73
C SER A 312 -25.62 -19.67 -28.20
N LEU A 313 -26.23 -20.55 -27.41
CA LEU A 313 -27.49 -21.23 -27.74
C LEU A 313 -28.68 -20.68 -26.92
N GLY A 314 -28.45 -19.76 -25.99
CA GLY A 314 -29.48 -19.20 -25.11
C GLY A 314 -30.08 -20.22 -24.12
N LEU A 315 -29.34 -21.28 -23.79
CA LEU A 315 -29.74 -22.29 -22.81
C LEU A 315 -29.56 -21.81 -21.36
N VAL A 316 -28.72 -20.78 -21.14
CA VAL A 316 -28.46 -20.24 -19.81
C VAL A 316 -29.45 -19.13 -19.51
N GLU A 317 -30.36 -19.38 -18.56
CA GLU A 317 -31.27 -18.38 -18.03
C GLU A 317 -30.58 -17.43 -17.03
N GLY A 318 -31.13 -16.23 -16.84
CA GLY A 318 -30.64 -15.28 -15.82
C GLY A 318 -29.44 -14.42 -16.22
N VAL A 319 -29.15 -14.31 -17.52
CA VAL A 319 -28.13 -13.39 -18.06
C VAL A 319 -28.50 -11.95 -17.73
N LYS A 320 -27.63 -11.24 -17.04
CA LYS A 320 -27.79 -9.79 -16.85
C LYS A 320 -27.18 -9.06 -18.03
N GLU A 321 -27.84 -7.99 -18.47
CA GLU A 321 -27.27 -7.10 -19.47
C GLU A 321 -25.97 -6.47 -18.94
N LYS A 322 -24.97 -6.41 -19.82
CA LYS A 322 -23.69 -5.80 -19.51
C LYS A 322 -23.87 -4.30 -19.34
N ARG A 323 -23.49 -3.76 -18.18
CA ARG A 323 -23.46 -2.31 -17.95
C ARG A 323 -22.48 -1.63 -18.90
N ASP A 324 -22.93 -0.55 -19.55
CA ASP A 324 -22.04 0.36 -20.26
C ASP A 324 -21.28 1.24 -19.24
N LEU A 325 -19.97 1.05 -19.18
CA LEU A 325 -19.07 1.75 -18.26
C LEU A 325 -18.37 2.95 -18.90
N SER A 326 -18.63 3.25 -20.18
CA SER A 326 -17.88 4.25 -20.96
C SER A 326 -17.95 5.65 -20.35
N PHE A 327 -19.13 6.07 -19.85
CA PHE A 327 -19.29 7.37 -19.20
C PHE A 327 -18.82 7.39 -17.73
N SER A 328 -18.88 6.23 -17.06
CA SER A 328 -18.50 6.09 -15.65
C SER A 328 -17.02 6.38 -15.40
N GLN A 329 -16.14 6.10 -16.37
CA GLN A 329 -14.71 6.41 -16.28
C GLN A 329 -14.43 7.90 -16.00
N PHE A 330 -15.15 8.80 -16.68
CA PHE A 330 -14.97 10.25 -16.49
C PHE A 330 -15.56 10.74 -15.17
N GLN A 331 -16.66 10.14 -14.71
CA GLN A 331 -17.19 10.43 -13.38
C GLN A 331 -16.22 10.03 -12.27
N SER A 332 -15.61 8.84 -12.38
CA SER A 332 -14.57 8.41 -11.44
C SER A 332 -13.35 9.31 -11.48
N ALA A 333 -12.95 9.79 -12.67
CA ALA A 333 -11.88 10.78 -12.80
C ALA A 333 -12.22 12.10 -12.09
N THR A 334 -13.39 12.67 -12.33
CA THR A 334 -13.85 13.90 -11.65
C THR A 334 -13.88 13.74 -10.12
N LYS A 335 -14.40 12.62 -9.60
CA LYS A 335 -14.39 12.32 -8.16
C LYS A 335 -12.98 12.15 -7.61
N ALA A 336 -12.08 11.54 -8.38
CA ALA A 336 -10.70 11.35 -7.96
C ALA A 336 -9.92 12.68 -7.92
N ILE A 337 -10.16 13.59 -8.86
CA ILE A 337 -9.57 14.94 -8.85
C ILE A 337 -10.03 15.73 -7.61
N ASP A 338 -11.33 15.66 -7.29
CA ASP A 338 -11.89 16.23 -6.06
C ASP A 338 -11.26 15.62 -4.79
N LYS A 339 -11.03 14.30 -4.81
CA LYS A 339 -10.33 13.62 -3.72
C LYS A 339 -8.86 14.05 -3.59
N ILE A 340 -8.19 14.28 -4.70
CA ILE A 340 -6.79 14.76 -4.70
C ILE A 340 -6.72 16.18 -4.15
N SER A 341 -7.64 17.08 -4.53
CA SER A 341 -7.63 18.48 -4.08
C SER A 341 -7.86 18.61 -2.58
N THR A 342 -8.57 17.65 -2.00
CA THR A 342 -8.83 17.52 -0.56
C THR A 342 -7.88 16.54 0.13
N SER A 343 -6.72 16.22 -0.46
CA SER A 343 -5.77 15.28 0.14
C SER A 343 -5.31 15.78 1.51
N LEU A 344 -5.38 14.90 2.52
CA LEU A 344 -4.92 15.24 3.86
C LEU A 344 -3.39 15.41 3.85
N ASP A 345 -2.93 16.59 4.24
CA ASP A 345 -1.52 16.81 4.58
C ASP A 345 -1.28 16.29 6.00
N VAL A 346 -0.67 15.11 6.12
CA VAL A 346 -0.52 14.41 7.40
C VAL A 346 0.43 15.16 8.32
N ASP A 347 1.46 15.79 7.76
CA ASP A 347 2.45 16.51 8.56
C ASP A 347 1.83 17.78 9.13
N LYS A 348 1.09 18.53 8.30
CA LYS A 348 0.31 19.67 8.77
C LYS A 348 -0.69 19.26 9.85
N HIS A 349 -1.48 18.21 9.61
CA HIS A 349 -2.48 17.70 10.57
C HIS A 349 -1.86 17.36 11.92
N LEU A 350 -0.74 16.63 11.93
CA LEU A 350 -0.07 16.25 13.18
C LEU A 350 0.58 17.45 13.89
N SER A 351 1.06 18.45 13.14
CA SER A 351 1.62 19.67 13.73
C SER A 351 0.54 20.57 14.36
N GLU A 352 -0.65 20.61 13.76
CA GLU A 352 -1.79 21.40 14.24
C GLU A 352 -2.58 20.66 15.34
N ASN A 353 -2.52 19.33 15.38
CA ASN A 353 -3.24 18.50 16.35
C ASN A 353 -2.28 17.66 17.22
N LYS A 354 -1.78 18.28 18.28
CA LYS A 354 -0.84 17.65 19.23
C LYS A 354 -1.40 16.41 19.91
N ALA A 355 -2.72 16.35 20.16
CA ALA A 355 -3.35 15.18 20.75
C ALA A 355 -3.24 13.95 19.83
N ASP A 356 -3.49 14.14 18.53
CA ASP A 356 -3.31 13.09 17.54
C ASP A 356 -1.83 12.69 17.40
N LEU A 357 -0.91 13.65 17.41
CA LEU A 357 0.53 13.35 17.38
C LEU A 357 0.98 12.48 18.55
N LEU A 358 0.58 12.84 19.79
CA LEU A 358 0.89 12.05 20.98
C LEU A 358 0.27 10.65 20.91
N LYS A 359 -1.01 10.57 20.51
CA LYS A 359 -1.72 9.30 20.32
C LYS A 359 -0.99 8.38 19.34
N TYR A 360 -0.65 8.85 18.14
CA TYR A 360 -0.02 8.01 17.13
C TYR A 360 1.45 7.70 17.43
N ALA A 361 2.16 8.59 18.12
CA ALA A 361 3.47 8.29 18.66
C ALA A 361 3.41 7.15 19.68
N GLN A 362 2.47 7.21 20.63
CA GLN A 362 2.27 6.15 21.62
C GLN A 362 1.89 4.82 20.96
N GLN A 363 0.93 4.82 20.03
CA GLN A 363 0.54 3.61 19.31
C GLN A 363 1.71 3.00 18.53
N THR A 364 2.59 3.84 17.97
CA THR A 364 3.79 3.37 17.28
C THR A 364 4.76 2.71 18.27
N VAL A 365 4.98 3.32 19.44
CA VAL A 365 5.80 2.74 20.51
C VAL A 365 5.26 1.37 20.95
N GLU A 366 3.95 1.25 21.16
CA GLU A 366 3.31 -0.02 21.53
C GLU A 366 3.53 -1.09 20.45
N LEU A 367 3.31 -0.74 19.19
CA LEU A 367 3.51 -1.66 18.06
C LEU A 367 4.98 -2.07 17.89
N LEU A 368 5.92 -1.14 18.10
CA LEU A 368 7.36 -1.43 18.05
C LEU A 368 7.79 -2.36 19.18
N LYS A 369 7.27 -2.18 20.40
CA LYS A 369 7.51 -3.10 21.52
C LYS A 369 7.04 -4.52 21.20
N GLU A 370 5.85 -4.66 20.61
CA GLU A 370 5.34 -5.96 20.13
C GLU A 370 6.29 -6.62 19.11
N CYS A 371 6.97 -5.81 18.31
CA CYS A 371 7.97 -6.27 17.33
C CYS A 371 9.39 -6.46 17.93
N GLY A 372 9.58 -6.26 19.24
CA GLY A 372 10.86 -6.48 19.93
C GLY A 372 11.85 -5.32 19.84
N TYR A 373 11.39 -4.10 19.57
CA TYR A 373 12.23 -2.90 19.59
C TYR A 373 12.41 -2.35 21.00
N GLU A 374 13.58 -1.76 21.25
CA GLU A 374 13.78 -0.88 22.39
C GLU A 374 13.21 0.51 22.05
N THR A 375 12.27 1.02 22.86
CA THR A 375 11.55 2.25 22.55
C THR A 375 11.85 3.41 23.49
N GLY A 376 12.86 3.29 24.37
CA GLY A 376 13.17 4.32 25.37
C GLY A 376 13.48 5.68 24.75
N GLU A 377 14.25 5.68 23.67
CA GLU A 377 14.70 6.89 22.96
C GLU A 377 13.76 7.34 21.83
N TYR A 378 12.57 6.73 21.69
CA TYR A 378 11.70 6.96 20.53
C TYR A 378 11.29 8.44 20.39
N TYR A 379 10.82 9.06 21.46
CA TYR A 379 10.37 10.45 21.42
C TYR A 379 11.51 11.42 21.14
N ASN A 380 12.69 11.19 21.74
CA ASN A 380 13.90 11.97 21.47
C ASN A 380 14.26 11.91 19.98
N LYS A 381 14.26 10.69 19.40
CA LYS A 381 14.52 10.51 17.97
C LYS A 381 13.47 11.19 17.08
N MET A 382 12.19 11.16 17.48
CA MET A 382 11.14 11.86 16.73
C MET A 382 11.29 13.39 16.83
N LYS A 383 11.75 13.94 17.97
CA LYS A 383 12.09 15.37 18.08
C LYS A 383 13.23 15.77 17.14
N GLU A 384 14.26 14.93 16.97
CA GLU A 384 15.32 15.16 15.97
C GLU A 384 14.78 15.20 14.53
N TYR A 385 13.70 14.45 14.26
CA TYR A 385 12.99 14.52 12.98
C TYR A 385 12.03 15.71 12.88
N GLY A 386 11.94 16.61 13.86
CA GLY A 386 11.10 17.81 13.78
C GLY A 386 9.67 17.64 14.32
N TYR A 387 9.37 16.55 15.04
CA TYR A 387 8.11 16.43 15.77
C TYR A 387 8.17 17.21 17.10
N ASP A 388 7.18 18.05 17.35
CA ASP A 388 7.01 18.75 18.62
C ASP A 388 5.95 18.04 19.49
N PHE A 389 6.37 17.51 20.64
CA PHE A 389 5.50 16.81 21.59
C PHE A 389 5.15 17.66 22.82
N ASP A 390 5.72 18.87 22.93
CA ASP A 390 5.61 19.70 24.13
C ASP A 390 4.35 20.58 24.16
#